data_AF-A0A3M1UQ18-F1
#
_entry.id   AF-A0A3M1UQ18-F1
#
_cell.length_a   1.000
_cell.length_b   1.000
_cell.length_c   1.000
_cell.angle_alpha   90.00
_cell.angle_beta   90.00
_cell.angle_gamma   90.00
#
_symmetry.space_group_name_H-M   'P 1'
#
loop_
_entity.id
_entity.type
_entity.pdbx_description
1 polymer ?
#
loop_
_entity_poly.entity_id
_entity_poly.type
_entity_poly.pdbx_seq_one_letter_code
_entity_poly.pdbx_strand_id
1 'polypeptide(L)'
;MKQKFTDDDIIRFLYDEMEQGESERFLDALCSDEDLWERYEYFQEIVEKTAGLSYEPSEYSCQQIMAYVAVTSPQPEDVRGGAPYLAGLKGRKLSTNAILMFVLALFGSITIIGSVYQMHKIQQESQHTEANFQEVDLRWDAPELDTRIHDAQNAVNEIKNLKKLQ
;
A
#
# COMPACT_ATOMS: atom_id res chain seq x y z
N MET A 1 -22.99 -20.97 7.16
CA MET A 1 -22.18 -21.23 5.95
C MET A 1 -21.02 -20.25 5.97
N LYS A 2 -19.77 -20.70 5.77
CA LYS A 2 -18.64 -19.76 5.62
C LYS A 2 -18.83 -18.99 4.32
N GLN A 3 -18.70 -17.67 4.36
CA GLN A 3 -18.66 -16.84 3.16
C GLN A 3 -17.43 -17.28 2.35
N LYS A 4 -17.62 -17.57 1.06
CA LYS A 4 -16.52 -17.92 0.16
C LYS A 4 -16.04 -16.66 -0.53
N PHE A 5 -14.76 -16.36 -0.39
CA PHE A 5 -14.12 -15.24 -1.06
C PHE A 5 -13.50 -15.69 -2.39
N THR A 6 -13.72 -14.86 -3.40
CA THR A 6 -13.28 -15.05 -4.78
C THR A 6 -11.98 -14.29 -5.05
N ASP A 7 -11.38 -14.53 -6.21
CA ASP A 7 -10.19 -13.80 -6.65
C ASP A 7 -10.47 -12.29 -6.85
N ASP A 8 -11.69 -11.94 -7.25
CA ASP A 8 -12.13 -10.54 -7.36
C ASP A 8 -12.14 -9.84 -5.99
N ASP A 9 -12.57 -10.55 -4.94
CA ASP A 9 -12.53 -10.01 -3.58
C ASP A 9 -11.10 -9.77 -3.10
N ILE A 10 -10.15 -10.64 -3.47
CA ILE A 10 -8.73 -10.44 -3.19
C ILE A 10 -8.20 -9.16 -3.88
N ILE A 11 -8.56 -8.95 -5.15
CA ILE A 11 -8.14 -7.75 -5.90
C ILE A 11 -8.75 -6.50 -5.26
N ARG A 12 -10.06 -6.51 -4.98
CA ARG A 12 -10.74 -5.40 -4.31
C ARG A 12 -10.12 -5.09 -2.95
N PHE A 13 -9.71 -6.11 -2.21
CA PHE A 13 -8.99 -5.93 -0.94
C PHE A 13 -7.63 -5.24 -1.15
N LEU A 14 -6.81 -5.72 -2.10
CA LEU A 14 -5.47 -5.18 -2.37
C LEU A 14 -5.49 -3.72 -2.84
N TYR A 15 -6.57 -3.27 -3.48
CA TYR A 15 -6.75 -1.89 -3.96
C TYR A 15 -7.62 -1.00 -3.03
N ASP A 16 -7.94 -1.47 -1.82
CA ASP A 16 -8.77 -0.73 -0.85
C ASP A 16 -10.18 -0.37 -1.38
N GLU A 17 -10.76 -1.27 -2.19
CA GLU A 17 -12.10 -1.13 -2.80
C GLU A 17 -13.19 -1.92 -2.04
N MET A 18 -12.86 -2.48 -0.88
CA MET A 18 -13.81 -3.17 0.00
C MET A 18 -14.36 -2.23 1.05
N GLU A 19 -15.64 -2.41 1.40
CA GLU A 19 -16.21 -1.70 2.54
C GLU A 19 -15.56 -2.20 3.84
N GLN A 20 -15.44 -1.33 4.86
CA GLN A 20 -14.73 -1.67 6.10
C GLN A 20 -15.20 -2.99 6.74
N GLY A 21 -16.51 -3.20 6.86
CA GLY A 21 -17.05 -4.43 7.44
C GLY A 21 -16.96 -5.65 6.52
N GLU A 22 -16.68 -5.47 5.23
CA GLU A 22 -16.36 -6.53 4.28
C GLU A 22 -14.88 -6.93 4.42
N SER A 23 -14.00 -5.93 4.51
CA SER A 23 -12.55 -6.07 4.72
C SER A 23 -12.22 -6.79 6.03
N GLU A 24 -12.87 -6.45 7.14
CA GLU A 24 -12.69 -7.15 8.43
C GLU A 24 -13.04 -8.66 8.32
N ARG A 25 -14.13 -8.98 7.62
CA ARG A 25 -14.55 -10.38 7.39
C ARG A 25 -13.59 -11.13 6.45
N PHE A 26 -13.01 -10.42 5.48
CA PHE A 26 -12.00 -10.97 4.59
C PHE A 26 -10.71 -11.29 5.34
N LEU A 27 -10.25 -10.41 6.23
CA LEU A 27 -9.11 -10.64 7.11
C LEU A 27 -9.32 -11.85 8.04
N ASP A 28 -10.48 -11.94 8.68
CA ASP A 28 -10.82 -13.10 9.52
C ASP A 28 -10.79 -14.43 8.73
N ALA A 29 -11.25 -14.38 7.47
CA ALA A 29 -11.23 -15.54 6.59
C ALA A 29 -9.82 -15.91 6.13
N LEU A 30 -8.97 -14.92 5.82
CA LEU A 30 -7.55 -15.14 5.49
C LEU A 30 -6.81 -15.91 6.58
N CYS A 31 -7.07 -15.60 7.86
CA CYS A 31 -6.44 -16.32 8.98
C CYS A 31 -6.91 -17.78 9.15
N SER A 32 -8.01 -18.16 8.51
CA SER A 32 -8.70 -19.43 8.74
C SER A 32 -8.80 -20.32 7.50
N ASP A 33 -8.36 -19.85 6.34
CA ASP A 33 -8.52 -20.47 5.04
C ASP A 33 -7.18 -20.39 4.26
N GLU A 34 -6.41 -21.48 4.32
CA GLU A 34 -5.09 -21.58 3.69
C GLU A 34 -5.15 -21.39 2.16
N ASP A 35 -6.18 -21.95 1.50
CA ASP A 35 -6.36 -21.81 0.05
C ASP A 35 -6.65 -20.35 -0.36
N LEU A 36 -7.28 -19.57 0.53
CA LEU A 36 -7.47 -18.14 0.33
C LEU A 36 -6.17 -17.38 0.57
N TRP A 37 -5.38 -17.77 1.57
CA TRP A 37 -4.07 -17.18 1.86
C TRP A 37 -3.07 -17.36 0.71
N GLU A 38 -2.94 -18.57 0.18
CA GLU A 38 -2.04 -18.86 -0.95
C GLU A 38 -2.41 -18.03 -2.20
N ARG A 39 -3.71 -17.90 -2.49
CA ARG A 39 -4.19 -17.04 -3.59
C ARG A 39 -3.91 -15.57 -3.32
N TYR A 40 -4.10 -15.11 -2.10
CA TYR A 40 -3.77 -13.74 -1.71
C TYR A 40 -2.29 -13.43 -1.90
N GLU A 41 -1.38 -14.28 -1.44
CA GLU A 41 0.07 -14.11 -1.64
C GLU A 41 0.44 -14.03 -3.13
N TYR A 42 -0.17 -14.89 -3.96
CA TYR A 42 0.03 -14.85 -5.41
C TYR A 42 -0.35 -13.50 -6.02
N PHE A 43 -1.52 -12.95 -5.67
CA PHE A 43 -1.93 -11.64 -6.18
C PHE A 43 -1.11 -10.49 -5.61
N GLN A 44 -0.70 -10.57 -4.35
CA GLN A 44 0.19 -9.58 -3.75
C GLN A 44 1.54 -9.52 -4.48
N GLU A 45 2.15 -10.67 -4.79
CA GLU A 45 3.41 -10.72 -5.55
C GLU A 45 3.26 -10.07 -6.95
N ILE A 46 2.11 -10.27 -7.60
CA ILE A 46 1.82 -9.62 -8.89
C ILE A 46 1.73 -8.10 -8.72
N VAL A 47 1.01 -7.60 -7.71
CA VAL A 47 0.88 -6.16 -7.45
C VAL A 47 2.24 -5.53 -7.17
N GLU A 48 3.10 -6.19 -6.40
CA GLU A 48 4.46 -5.70 -6.13
C GLU A 48 5.31 -5.63 -7.41
N LYS A 49 5.23 -6.67 -8.26
CA LYS A 49 5.92 -6.70 -9.56
C LYS A 49 5.41 -5.63 -10.51
N THR A 50 4.10 -5.36 -10.54
CA THR A 50 3.52 -4.35 -11.43
C THR A 50 3.74 -2.93 -10.91
N ALA A 51 3.79 -2.72 -9.60
CA ALA A 51 4.13 -1.42 -9.01
C ALA A 51 5.53 -0.94 -9.40
N GLY A 52 6.45 -1.86 -9.69
CA GLY A 52 7.79 -1.55 -10.23
C GLY A 52 7.81 -1.11 -11.69
N LEU A 53 6.69 -1.22 -12.42
CA LEU A 53 6.60 -0.84 -13.82
C LEU A 53 6.33 0.67 -13.92
N SER A 54 7.40 1.45 -14.09
CA SER A 54 7.29 2.86 -14.45
C SER A 54 7.15 2.99 -15.97
N TYR A 55 6.04 3.58 -16.42
CA TYR A 55 5.83 3.90 -17.82
C TYR A 55 5.93 5.41 -18.03
N GLU A 56 6.71 5.83 -19.02
CA GLU A 56 6.66 7.20 -19.48
C GLU A 56 5.44 7.41 -20.39
N PRO A 57 4.65 8.47 -20.18
CA PRO A 57 3.58 8.82 -21.10
C PRO A 57 4.17 9.16 -22.47
N SER A 58 3.45 8.80 -23.54
CA SER A 58 3.89 9.17 -24.89
C SER A 58 3.89 10.69 -25.09
N GLU A 59 4.88 11.21 -25.83
CA GLU A 59 4.96 12.64 -26.14
C GLU A 59 3.65 13.18 -26.75
N TYR A 60 2.99 12.38 -27.59
CA TYR A 60 1.69 12.71 -28.17
C TYR A 60 0.61 12.95 -27.11
N SER A 61 0.52 12.08 -26.10
CA SER A 61 -0.45 12.24 -25.00
C SER A 61 -0.16 13.49 -24.18
N CYS A 62 1.11 13.75 -23.89
CA CYS A 62 1.54 14.96 -23.20
C CYS A 62 1.17 16.24 -23.98
N GLN A 63 1.41 16.26 -25.30
CA GLN A 63 1.06 17.39 -26.16
C GLN A 63 -0.45 17.66 -26.19
N GLN A 64 -1.29 16.62 -26.24
CA GLN A 64 -2.75 16.77 -26.23
C GLN A 64 -3.24 17.38 -24.91
N ILE A 65 -2.71 16.93 -23.77
CA ILE A 65 -3.03 17.49 -22.45
C ILE A 65 -2.57 18.94 -22.37
N MET A 66 -1.34 19.25 -22.80
CA MET A 66 -0.84 20.63 -22.80
C MET A 66 -1.67 21.55 -23.70
N ALA A 67 -2.04 21.09 -24.89
CA ALA A 67 -2.89 21.86 -25.81
C ALA A 67 -4.27 22.15 -25.20
N TYR A 68 -4.88 21.16 -24.54
CA TYR A 68 -6.14 21.34 -23.84
C TYR A 68 -6.03 22.36 -22.71
N VAL A 69 -5.00 22.26 -21.87
CA VAL A 69 -4.75 23.20 -20.76
C VAL A 69 -4.50 24.62 -21.28
N ALA A 70 -3.76 24.77 -22.39
CA ALA A 70 -3.52 26.08 -23.00
C ALA A 70 -4.80 26.75 -23.51
N VAL A 71 -5.77 25.97 -23.99
CA VAL A 71 -7.07 26.49 -24.47
C VAL A 71 -8.03 26.80 -23.32
N THR A 72 -7.96 26.07 -22.21
CA THR A 72 -8.88 26.21 -21.07
C THR A 72 -8.36 27.08 -19.93
N SER A 73 -7.08 27.45 -19.94
CA SER A 73 -6.51 28.39 -18.97
C SER A 73 -6.98 29.82 -19.27
N PRO A 74 -7.64 30.52 -18.32
CA PRO A 74 -8.03 31.92 -18.53
C PRO A 74 -6.79 32.79 -18.69
N GLN A 75 -6.74 33.55 -19.78
CA GLN A 75 -5.69 34.53 -20.05
C GLN A 75 -5.68 35.61 -18.93
N PRO A 76 -4.51 35.94 -18.35
CA PRO A 76 -4.42 36.96 -17.30
C PRO A 76 -4.75 38.39 -17.75
N GLU A 77 -4.97 38.59 -19.06
CA GLU A 77 -5.23 39.91 -19.65
C GLU A 77 -6.66 40.40 -19.42
N ASP A 78 -7.59 39.51 -19.05
CA ASP A 78 -9.01 39.85 -18.79
C ASP A 78 -9.31 40.27 -17.33
N VAL A 79 -8.30 40.35 -16.44
CA VAL A 79 -8.52 40.65 -15.01
C VAL A 79 -8.60 42.17 -14.71
N ARG A 80 -8.48 43.04 -15.72
CA ARG A 80 -8.63 44.51 -15.53
C ARG A 80 -10.02 45.07 -15.85
N GLY A 81 -10.94 44.26 -16.36
CA GLY A 81 -12.35 44.64 -16.53
C GLY A 81 -13.19 44.04 -15.40
N GLY A 82 -13.82 44.90 -14.58
CA GLY A 82 -14.51 44.53 -13.35
C GLY A 82 -15.40 43.28 -13.45
N ALA A 83 -15.33 42.45 -12.41
CA ALA A 83 -16.12 41.24 -12.24
C ALA A 83 -17.61 41.43 -12.61
N PRO A 84 -18.12 40.71 -13.64
CA PRO A 84 -19.55 40.50 -13.82
C PRO A 84 -19.96 39.06 -13.49
N TYR A 85 -19.06 38.20 -13.00
CA TYR A 85 -19.36 36.76 -12.86
C TYR A 85 -20.11 36.37 -11.57
N LEU A 86 -20.37 37.32 -10.65
CA LEU A 86 -21.17 37.07 -9.45
C LEU A 86 -22.56 37.74 -9.47
N ALA A 87 -22.98 38.30 -10.61
CA ALA A 87 -24.33 38.85 -10.79
C ALA A 87 -25.15 37.97 -11.76
N GLY A 88 -25.33 36.70 -11.43
CA GLY A 88 -26.04 35.78 -12.34
C GLY A 88 -26.38 34.40 -11.82
N LEU A 89 -26.31 34.14 -10.51
CA LEU A 89 -26.76 32.87 -9.91
C LEU A 89 -28.24 32.92 -9.51
N LYS A 90 -29.09 33.32 -10.46
CA LYS A 90 -30.53 33.03 -10.40
C LYS A 90 -30.92 32.29 -11.68
N GLY A 91 -30.99 30.96 -11.58
CA GLY A 91 -31.87 30.17 -12.44
C GLY A 91 -31.24 29.36 -13.58
N ARG A 92 -29.92 29.12 -13.64
CA ARG A 92 -29.35 28.21 -14.64
C ARG A 92 -29.08 26.83 -14.04
N LYS A 93 -29.81 25.83 -14.55
CA LYS A 93 -29.58 24.40 -14.28
C LYS A 93 -28.10 24.08 -14.55
N LEU A 94 -27.39 23.56 -13.55
CA LEU A 94 -26.03 23.05 -13.74
C LEU A 94 -26.05 22.02 -14.88
N SER A 95 -25.21 22.20 -15.89
CA SER A 95 -24.99 21.17 -16.88
C SER A 95 -24.29 19.98 -16.20
N THR A 96 -24.66 18.76 -16.59
CA THR A 96 -24.10 17.51 -16.06
C THR A 96 -22.57 17.49 -16.10
N ASN A 97 -21.97 18.13 -17.10
CA ASN A 97 -20.52 18.25 -17.24
C ASN A 97 -19.89 19.11 -16.12
N ALA A 98 -20.58 20.15 -15.63
CA ALA A 98 -20.08 20.96 -14.52
C ALA A 98 -20.12 20.20 -13.18
N ILE A 99 -21.14 19.35 -12.99
CA ILE A 99 -21.23 18.44 -11.83
C ILE A 99 -20.09 17.41 -11.91
N LEU A 100 -19.87 16.81 -13.09
CA LEU A 100 -18.79 15.83 -13.28
C LEU A 100 -17.40 16.42 -12.99
N MET A 101 -17.13 17.64 -13.46
CA MET A 101 -15.85 18.32 -13.19
C MET A 101 -15.67 18.67 -11.71
N PHE A 102 -16.75 19.05 -11.01
CA PHE A 102 -16.69 19.32 -9.57
C PHE A 102 -16.45 18.04 -8.77
N VAL A 103 -17.06 16.92 -9.19
CA VAL A 103 -16.83 15.59 -8.59
C VAL A 103 -15.38 15.16 -8.84
N LEU A 104 -14.88 15.23 -10.07
CA LEU A 104 -13.49 14.87 -10.38
C LEU A 104 -12.47 15.73 -9.62
N ALA A 105 -12.72 17.03 -9.47
CA ALA A 105 -11.85 17.92 -8.69
C ALA A 105 -11.85 17.57 -7.19
N LEU A 106 -13.01 17.23 -6.61
CA LEU A 106 -13.09 16.77 -5.21
C LEU A 106 -12.39 15.43 -5.01
N PHE A 107 -12.62 14.45 -5.88
CA PHE A 107 -11.97 13.13 -5.81
C PHE A 107 -10.44 13.21 -5.98
N GLY A 108 -9.95 14.08 -6.88
CA GLY A 108 -8.50 14.34 -7.02
C GLY A 108 -7.86 15.01 -5.80
N SER A 109 -8.60 15.87 -5.08
CA SER A 109 -8.08 16.49 -3.85
C SER A 109 -8.05 15.54 -2.65
N ILE A 110 -9.01 14.61 -2.56
CA ILE A 110 -9.07 13.61 -1.48
C ILE A 110 -7.93 12.60 -1.61
N THR A 111 -7.55 12.21 -2.82
CA THR A 111 -6.44 11.28 -3.07
C THR A 111 -5.08 11.85 -2.67
N ILE A 112 -4.86 13.16 -2.88
CA ILE A 112 -3.62 13.84 -2.47
C ILE A 112 -3.53 13.96 -0.94
N ILE A 113 -4.64 14.25 -0.25
CA ILE A 113 -4.65 14.35 1.22
C ILE A 113 -4.47 12.96 1.87
N GLY A 114 -5.09 11.92 1.32
CA GLY A 114 -4.96 10.54 1.83
C GLY A 114 -3.54 9.98 1.71
N SER A 115 -2.83 10.25 0.61
CA SER A 115 -1.45 9.80 0.41
C SER A 115 -0.46 10.54 1.31
N VAL A 116 -0.67 11.84 1.57
CA VAL A 116 0.13 12.59 2.57
C VAL A 116 -0.14 12.09 4.00
N TYR A 117 -1.38 11.70 4.33
CA TYR A 117 -1.72 11.17 5.65
C TYR A 117 -1.10 9.79 5.91
N GLN A 118 -1.10 8.90 4.91
CA GLN A 118 -0.43 7.59 4.98
C GLN A 118 1.08 7.75 5.19
N MET A 119 1.73 8.68 4.46
CA MET A 119 3.16 8.93 4.60
C MET A 119 3.51 9.46 6.00
N HIS A 120 2.66 10.32 6.58
CA HIS A 120 2.87 10.85 7.93
C HIS A 120 2.63 9.79 9.04
N LYS A 121 1.75 8.82 8.80
CA LYS A 121 1.50 7.70 9.72
C LYS A 121 2.67 6.71 9.74
N ILE A 122 3.20 6.35 8.57
CA ILE A 122 4.37 5.47 8.44
C ILE A 122 5.60 6.10 9.11
N GLN A 123 5.74 7.42 9.04
CA GLN A 123 6.84 8.16 9.66
C GLN A 123 6.69 8.33 11.19
N GLN A 124 5.46 8.30 11.72
CA GLN A 124 5.22 8.25 13.17
C GLN A 124 5.43 6.86 13.77
N GLU A 125 5.02 5.79 13.07
CA GLU A 125 5.22 4.41 13.54
C GLU A 125 6.72 4.02 13.57
N SER A 126 7.52 4.54 12.64
CA SER A 126 8.97 4.33 12.65
C SER A 126 9.68 5.07 13.80
N GLN A 127 9.21 6.26 14.20
CA GLN A 127 9.75 6.94 15.39
C GLN A 127 9.30 6.32 16.72
N HIS A 128 8.10 5.73 16.77
CA HIS A 128 7.64 5.03 17.98
C HIS A 128 8.29 3.66 18.17
N THR A 129 8.75 3.03 17.08
CA THR A 129 9.48 1.75 17.16
C THR A 129 10.91 1.94 17.65
N GLU A 130 11.58 3.06 17.31
CA GLU A 130 12.92 3.37 17.84
C GLU A 130 12.93 3.82 19.31
N ALA A 131 11.83 4.38 19.82
CA ALA A 131 11.75 4.83 21.22
C ALA A 131 11.45 3.70 22.23
N ASN A 132 11.15 2.48 21.77
CA ASN A 132 10.76 1.37 22.64
C ASN A 132 11.63 0.11 22.49
N PHE A 133 12.79 0.23 21.83
CA PHE A 133 13.87 -0.73 22.03
C PHE A 133 14.54 -0.44 23.38
N GLN A 134 13.85 -0.85 24.45
CA GLN A 134 14.56 -1.34 25.62
C GLN A 134 15.45 -2.48 25.13
N GLU A 135 16.75 -2.31 25.32
CA GLU A 135 17.80 -3.29 25.14
C GLU A 135 17.42 -4.55 25.95
N VAL A 136 16.67 -5.47 25.33
CA VAL A 136 16.50 -6.82 25.85
C VAL A 136 17.80 -7.52 25.56
N ASP A 137 18.71 -7.46 26.52
CA ASP A 137 19.89 -8.32 26.61
C ASP A 137 19.40 -9.78 26.67
N LEU A 138 19.13 -10.35 25.50
CA LEU A 138 18.87 -11.77 25.28
C LEU A 138 20.18 -12.54 25.45
N ARG A 139 20.68 -12.51 26.69
CA ARG A 139 21.70 -13.44 27.17
C ARG A 139 21.01 -14.80 27.29
N TRP A 140 21.13 -15.59 26.23
CA TRP A 140 20.67 -16.98 26.17
C TRP A 140 21.53 -17.84 27.11
N ASP A 141 21.36 -17.70 28.43
CA ASP A 141 21.86 -18.65 29.41
C ASP A 141 20.96 -19.91 29.35
N ALA A 142 21.11 -20.70 28.29
CA ALA A 142 20.48 -22.00 28.11
C ALA A 142 21.52 -23.11 28.42
N PRO A 143 21.76 -23.46 29.70
CA PRO A 143 22.80 -24.42 30.10
C PRO A 143 22.61 -25.83 29.49
N GLU A 144 21.38 -26.14 29.08
CA GLU A 144 21.06 -27.38 28.38
C GLU A 144 21.66 -27.42 26.96
N LEU A 145 21.81 -26.26 26.30
CA LEU A 145 22.39 -26.18 24.96
C LEU A 145 23.90 -26.42 24.99
N ASP A 146 24.59 -25.84 25.98
CA ASP A 146 26.03 -26.05 26.18
C ASP A 146 26.37 -27.50 26.50
N THR A 147 25.53 -28.16 27.31
CA THR A 147 25.70 -29.59 27.62
C THR A 147 25.58 -30.45 26.36
N ARG A 148 24.58 -30.15 25.50
CA ARG A 148 24.38 -30.87 24.24
C ARG A 148 25.49 -30.61 23.21
N ILE A 149 26.05 -29.40 23.18
CA ILE A 149 27.20 -29.08 22.33
C ILE A 149 28.44 -29.84 22.81
N HIS A 150 28.66 -29.93 24.12
CA HIS A 150 29.79 -30.65 24.69
C HIS A 150 29.71 -32.17 24.41
N ASP A 151 28.52 -32.75 24.58
CA ASP A 151 28.29 -34.17 24.28
C ASP A 151 28.49 -34.49 22.79
N ALA A 152 28.02 -33.60 21.90
CA ALA A 152 28.23 -33.73 20.46
C ALA A 152 29.72 -33.66 20.09
N GLN A 153 30.49 -32.78 20.73
CA GLN A 153 31.94 -32.66 20.51
C GLN A 153 32.69 -33.90 21.00
N ASN A 154 32.30 -34.48 22.15
CA ASN A 154 32.91 -35.70 22.67
C ASN A 154 32.65 -36.90 21.75
N ALA A 155 31.42 -37.06 21.25
CA ALA A 155 31.08 -38.12 20.29
C ALA A 155 31.88 -38.02 18.98
N VAL A 156 32.09 -36.80 18.46
CA VAL A 156 32.91 -36.58 17.26
C VAL A 156 34.37 -36.95 17.51
N ASN A 157 34.91 -36.65 18.69
CA ASN A 157 36.29 -36.98 19.03
C ASN A 157 36.50 -38.50 19.22
N GLU A 158 35.54 -39.22 19.81
CA GLU A 158 35.58 -40.68 19.90
C GLU A 158 35.60 -41.33 18.51
N ILE A 159 34.72 -40.90 17.60
CA ILE A 159 34.70 -41.40 16.22
C ILE A 159 36.04 -41.14 15.51
N LYS A 160 36.62 -39.96 15.73
CA LYS A 160 37.91 -39.58 15.13
C LYS A 160 39.08 -40.42 15.68
N ASN A 161 39.03 -40.81 16.95
CA ASN A 161 40.05 -41.66 17.57
C ASN A 161 39.90 -43.13 17.15
N LEU A 162 38.67 -43.64 16.99
CA LEU A 162 38.41 -44.98 16.46
C LEU A 162 38.91 -45.12 15.01
N LYS A 163 38.75 -44.09 14.18
CA LYS A 163 39.29 -44.05 12.81
C LYS A 163 40.82 -43.99 12.72
N LYS A 164 41.53 -43.65 13.79
CA LYS A 164 43.01 -43.65 13.83
C LYS A 164 43.62 -44.99 14.23
N LEU A 165 42.80 -45.93 14.71
CA LEU A 165 43.22 -47.26 15.18
C LEU A 165 42.95 -48.38 14.15
N GLN A 166 42.35 -48.05 13.00
CA GLN A 166 42.23 -48.92 11.82
C GLN A 166 43.26 -48.54 10.76
#